data_AF-A0A4R4Z8C6-F1
#
_entry.id   AF-A0A4R4Z8C6-F1
#
_cell.length_a   1.000
_cell.length_b   1.000
_cell.length_c   1.000
_cell.angle_alpha   90.00
_cell.angle_beta   90.00
_cell.angle_gamma   90.00
#
_symmetry.space_group_name_H-M   'P 1'
#
loop_
_entity.id
_entity.type
_entity.pdbx_description
1 polymer ?
#
loop_
_entity_poly.entity_id
_entity_poly.type
_entity_poly.pdbx_seq_one_letter_code
_entity_poly.pdbx_strand_id
1 'polypeptide(L)'
;MARTDAPARRRRRVIRMDQSAARQHPPRRRRGYTLRFDIGGVTGHLTTNAYPDGKLGEVWVSVEQQGSPLSGFLDSLFAAVSLGLQHGVPLETYVAKYAGMQFEPRGPVSDADIGYAHSFPDYVFRRLALDYLDAPTCTRLGIVGGPTEE
;
A
#
# COMPACT_ATOMS: atom_id res chain seq x y z
N MET A 1 -2.51 32.28 34.86
CA MET A 1 -2.79 32.32 33.40
C MET A 1 -2.30 31.01 32.80
N ALA A 2 -3.19 30.06 32.51
CA ALA A 2 -2.86 28.83 31.80
C ALA A 2 -3.60 28.86 30.45
N ARG A 3 -2.85 28.98 29.36
CA ARG A 3 -3.38 28.80 28.00
C ARG A 3 -3.32 27.31 27.68
N THR A 4 -4.46 26.65 27.74
CA THR A 4 -4.62 25.30 27.20
C THR A 4 -4.76 25.43 25.69
N ASP A 5 -3.75 24.98 24.95
CA ASP A 5 -3.78 24.93 23.50
C ASP A 5 -4.62 23.72 23.05
N ALA A 6 -5.65 23.96 22.24
CA ALA A 6 -6.57 22.92 21.77
C ALA A 6 -5.96 22.18 20.56
N PRO A 7 -6.14 20.86 20.41
CA PRO A 7 -5.52 20.13 19.31
C PRO A 7 -6.14 20.52 17.97
N ALA A 8 -5.27 20.90 17.02
CA ALA A 8 -5.64 21.28 15.66
C ALA A 8 -6.40 20.14 14.96
N ARG A 9 -7.67 20.39 14.65
CA ARG A 9 -8.57 19.44 13.99
C ARG A 9 -8.12 19.24 12.54
N ARG A 10 -7.38 18.15 12.29
CA ARG A 10 -6.93 17.73 10.95
C ARG A 10 -8.13 17.66 10.01
N ARG A 11 -8.26 18.62 9.08
CA ARG A 11 -9.35 18.65 8.10
C ARG A 11 -9.23 17.40 7.22
N ARG A 12 -10.16 16.44 7.39
CA ARG A 12 -10.30 15.31 6.47
C ARG A 12 -10.65 15.87 5.10
N ARG A 13 -9.74 15.73 4.13
CA ARG A 13 -10.02 16.03 2.73
C ARG A 13 -11.08 15.04 2.27
N VAL A 14 -12.30 15.51 2.06
CA VAL A 14 -13.36 14.71 1.45
C VAL A 14 -12.98 14.58 -0.03
N ILE A 15 -12.52 13.40 -0.43
CA ILE A 15 -12.32 13.07 -1.83
C ILE A 15 -13.72 12.94 -2.43
N ARG A 16 -14.10 13.84 -3.33
CA ARG A 16 -15.30 13.64 -4.16
C ARG A 16 -15.02 12.41 -5.03
N MET A 17 -15.62 11.28 -4.65
CA MET A 17 -15.75 10.15 -5.56
C MET A 17 -16.60 10.64 -6.72
N ASP A 18 -16.02 10.65 -7.91
CA ASP A 18 -16.79 10.80 -9.13
C ASP A 18 -17.73 9.59 -9.24
N GLN A 19 -19.00 9.79 -8.89
CA GLN A 19 -20.05 8.76 -8.97
C GLN A 19 -20.28 8.28 -10.42
N SER A 20 -19.69 8.95 -11.41
CA SER A 20 -19.73 8.58 -12.82
C SER A 20 -18.49 7.84 -13.33
N ALA A 21 -17.48 7.58 -12.48
CA ALA A 21 -16.32 6.79 -12.87
C ALA A 21 -16.71 5.31 -13.00
N ALA A 22 -17.09 4.91 -14.23
CA ALA A 22 -17.30 3.53 -14.59
C ALA A 22 -16.07 2.69 -14.20
N ARG A 23 -16.29 1.52 -13.59
CA ARG A 23 -15.22 0.59 -13.20
C ARG A 23 -14.29 0.37 -14.40
N GLN A 24 -13.01 0.73 -14.24
CA GLN A 24 -12.03 0.53 -15.31
C GLN A 24 -11.62 -0.94 -15.32
N HIS A 25 -12.20 -1.71 -16.24
CA HIS A 25 -11.83 -3.11 -16.36
C HIS A 25 -10.37 -3.22 -16.81
N PRO A 26 -9.54 -4.00 -16.10
CA PRO A 26 -8.16 -4.19 -16.48
C PRO A 26 -8.04 -4.87 -17.86
N PRO A 27 -7.04 -4.51 -18.68
CA PRO A 27 -6.82 -5.12 -19.99
C PRO A 27 -6.40 -6.59 -19.89
N ARG A 28 -6.52 -7.31 -21.02
CA ARG A 28 -6.22 -8.76 -21.10
C ARG A 28 -4.74 -9.10 -20.90
N ARG A 29 -3.83 -8.19 -21.25
CA ARG A 29 -2.40 -8.26 -20.93
C ARG A 29 -2.05 -7.10 -20.01
N ARG A 30 -1.38 -7.41 -18.90
CA ARG A 30 -1.05 -6.45 -17.84
C ARG A 30 0.46 -6.45 -17.64
N ARG A 31 1.01 -5.30 -17.24
CA ARG A 31 2.38 -5.21 -16.74
C ARG A 31 2.30 -5.25 -15.22
N GLY A 32 3.20 -5.99 -14.58
CA GLY A 32 3.13 -6.22 -13.15
C GLY A 32 4.30 -7.08 -12.73
N TYR A 33 4.45 -7.26 -11.42
CA TYR A 33 5.47 -8.12 -10.86
C TYR A 33 4.89 -8.98 -9.75
N THR A 34 5.61 -10.03 -9.38
CA THR A 34 5.39 -10.75 -8.12
C THR A 34 6.68 -10.75 -7.34
N LEU A 35 6.63 -10.20 -6.13
CA LEU A 35 7.74 -10.09 -5.21
C LEU A 35 7.48 -10.97 -4.00
N ARG A 36 8.40 -11.90 -3.73
CA ARG A 36 8.42 -12.63 -2.45
C ARG A 36 9.01 -11.71 -1.38
N PHE A 37 8.42 -11.72 -0.19
CA PHE A 37 8.92 -10.97 0.96
C PHE A 37 8.77 -11.79 2.24
N ASP A 38 9.56 -11.46 3.26
CA ASP A 38 9.39 -11.95 4.63
C ASP A 38 9.20 -10.76 5.57
N ILE A 39 8.27 -10.84 6.52
CA ILE A 39 8.12 -9.86 7.61
C ILE A 39 8.11 -10.62 8.93
N GLY A 40 9.18 -10.48 9.71
CA GLY A 40 9.27 -11.10 11.04
C GLY A 40 9.08 -12.62 11.02
N GLY A 41 9.57 -13.30 9.98
CA GLY A 41 9.45 -14.75 9.82
C GLY A 41 8.13 -15.23 9.18
N VAL A 42 7.28 -14.30 8.72
CA VAL A 42 6.11 -14.62 7.91
C VAL A 42 6.39 -14.29 6.45
N THR A 43 6.54 -15.32 5.62
CA THR A 43 6.67 -15.16 4.18
C THR A 43 5.33 -14.81 3.52
N GLY A 44 5.36 -13.83 2.62
CA GLY A 44 4.29 -13.56 1.66
C GLY A 44 4.76 -13.28 0.24
N HIS A 45 3.80 -13.11 -0.65
CA HIS A 45 4.00 -12.66 -2.02
C HIS A 45 3.12 -11.44 -2.30
N LEU A 46 3.73 -10.39 -2.83
CA LEU A 46 3.06 -9.20 -3.34
C LEU A 46 2.98 -9.32 -4.85
N THR A 47 1.78 -9.38 -5.40
CA THR A 47 1.55 -9.35 -6.85
C THR A 47 0.89 -8.04 -7.23
N THR A 48 1.43 -7.37 -8.23
CA THR A 48 0.90 -6.11 -8.76
C THR A 48 0.46 -6.28 -10.19
N ASN A 49 -0.54 -5.51 -10.61
CA ASN A 49 -0.91 -5.34 -12.01
C ASN A 49 -1.19 -3.86 -12.26
N ALA A 50 -0.52 -3.32 -13.27
CA ALA A 50 -0.64 -1.95 -13.72
C ALA A 50 -1.38 -1.86 -15.05
N TYR A 51 -2.04 -0.73 -15.25
CA TYR A 51 -2.62 -0.31 -16.50
C TYR A 51 -1.52 0.08 -17.52
N PRO A 52 -1.85 0.21 -18.82
CA PRO A 52 -0.87 0.58 -19.84
C PRO A 52 -0.22 1.95 -19.63
N ASP A 53 -0.87 2.84 -18.87
CA ASP A 53 -0.34 4.17 -18.48
C ASP A 53 0.62 4.10 -17.29
N GLY A 54 0.92 2.90 -16.77
CA GLY A 54 1.81 2.67 -15.64
C GLY A 54 1.14 2.78 -14.27
N LYS A 55 -0.13 3.21 -14.19
CA LYS A 55 -0.83 3.30 -12.90
C LYS A 55 -1.14 1.92 -12.35
N LEU A 56 -0.95 1.74 -11.05
CA LEU A 56 -1.35 0.53 -10.35
C LEU A 56 -2.88 0.35 -10.44
N GLY A 57 -3.32 -0.80 -10.95
CA GLY A 57 -4.74 -1.15 -11.05
C GLY A 57 -5.19 -2.20 -10.06
N GLU A 58 -4.35 -3.19 -9.79
CA GLU A 58 -4.68 -4.29 -8.87
C GLU A 58 -3.45 -4.69 -8.06
N VAL A 59 -3.72 -5.12 -6.82
CA VAL A 59 -2.74 -5.63 -5.87
C VAL A 59 -3.31 -6.87 -5.19
N TRP A 60 -2.49 -7.90 -5.05
CA TRP A 60 -2.77 -9.07 -4.24
C TRP A 60 -1.62 -9.33 -3.29
N VAL A 61 -1.97 -9.80 -2.10
CA VAL A 61 -1.01 -10.22 -1.10
C VAL A 61 -1.45 -11.56 -0.58
N SER A 62 -0.56 -12.54 -0.68
CA SER A 62 -0.75 -13.87 -0.10
C SER A 62 0.34 -14.16 0.92
N VAL A 63 0.05 -15.03 1.87
CA VAL A 63 1.01 -15.55 2.85
C VAL A 63 1.09 -17.07 2.75
N GLU A 64 2.22 -17.66 3.12
CA GLU A 64 2.42 -19.12 3.05
C GLU A 64 1.47 -19.90 3.98
N GLN A 65 1.06 -19.28 5.10
CA GLN A 65 0.12 -19.85 6.06
C GLN A 65 -1.34 -19.71 5.56
N GLN A 66 -1.68 -20.46 4.52
CA GLN A 66 -3.03 -20.48 3.94
C GLN A 66 -4.10 -20.90 4.95
N GLY A 67 -5.29 -20.33 4.83
CA GLY A 67 -6.42 -20.62 5.73
C GLY A 67 -6.32 -20.00 7.12
N SER A 68 -5.25 -19.27 7.42
CA SER A 68 -5.12 -18.51 8.66
C SER A 68 -6.02 -17.26 8.67
N PRO A 69 -6.41 -16.73 9.84
CA PRO A 69 -7.12 -15.46 9.95
C PRO A 69 -6.38 -14.31 9.25
N LEU A 70 -5.05 -14.31 9.30
CA LEU A 70 -4.21 -13.34 8.61
C LEU A 70 -4.37 -13.44 7.09
N SER A 71 -4.29 -14.66 6.52
CA SER A 71 -4.48 -14.87 5.08
C SER A 71 -5.83 -14.33 4.62
N GLY A 72 -6.93 -14.70 5.30
CA GLY A 72 -8.26 -14.22 4.93
C GLY A 72 -8.43 -12.71 5.07
N PHE A 73 -7.80 -12.09 6.07
CA PHE A 73 -7.78 -10.65 6.22
C PHE A 73 -7.02 -9.95 5.09
N LEU A 74 -5.84 -10.43 4.72
CA LEU A 74 -5.04 -9.86 3.62
C LEU A 74 -5.77 -10.03 2.29
N ASP A 75 -6.33 -11.21 2.01
CA ASP A 75 -7.10 -11.47 0.79
C ASP A 75 -8.28 -10.51 0.64
N SER A 76 -9.07 -10.35 1.71
CA SER A 76 -10.23 -9.44 1.70
C SER A 76 -9.83 -7.96 1.64
N LEU A 77 -8.79 -7.55 2.37
CA LEU A 77 -8.29 -6.18 2.35
C LEU A 77 -7.77 -5.79 0.97
N PHE A 78 -6.90 -6.59 0.36
CA PHE A 78 -6.29 -6.26 -0.92
C PHE A 78 -7.25 -6.44 -2.11
N ALA A 79 -8.28 -7.29 -1.98
CA ALA A 79 -9.42 -7.28 -2.89
C ALA A 79 -10.18 -5.93 -2.84
N ALA A 80 -10.45 -5.39 -1.64
CA ALA A 80 -11.11 -4.09 -1.49
C ALA A 80 -10.24 -2.93 -1.99
N VAL A 81 -8.92 -2.98 -1.78
CA VAL A 81 -7.97 -1.99 -2.31
C VAL A 81 -7.95 -2.02 -3.84
N SER A 82 -7.85 -3.21 -4.44
CA SER A 82 -7.92 -3.39 -5.89
C SER A 82 -9.21 -2.86 -6.48
N LEU A 83 -10.35 -3.08 -5.81
CA LEU A 83 -11.62 -2.51 -6.23
C LEU A 83 -11.58 -0.97 -6.22
N GLY A 84 -11.07 -0.37 -5.15
CA GLY A 84 -10.99 1.09 -5.08
C GLY A 84 -10.03 1.70 -6.12
N LEU A 85 -8.89 1.05 -6.38
CA LEU A 85 -7.98 1.46 -7.47
C LEU A 85 -8.68 1.42 -8.84
N GLN A 86 -9.47 0.38 -9.12
CA GLN A 86 -10.27 0.26 -10.36
C GLN A 86 -11.37 1.33 -10.48
N HIS A 87 -11.81 1.90 -9.35
CA HIS A 87 -12.76 3.02 -9.28
C HIS A 87 -12.05 4.38 -9.17
N GLY A 88 -10.74 4.44 -9.42
CA GLY A 88 -9.98 5.68 -9.52
C GLY A 88 -9.55 6.26 -8.18
N VAL A 89 -9.61 5.51 -7.07
CA VAL A 89 -9.01 5.96 -5.81
C VAL A 89 -7.50 6.06 -5.99
N PRO A 90 -6.86 7.22 -5.76
CA PRO A 90 -5.43 7.36 -5.96
C PRO A 90 -4.64 6.49 -4.98
N LEU A 91 -3.57 5.83 -5.45
CA LEU A 91 -2.67 5.03 -4.60
C LEU A 91 -2.15 5.83 -3.40
N GLU A 92 -1.79 7.10 -3.61
CA GLU A 92 -1.38 8.03 -2.54
C GLU A 92 -2.37 8.04 -1.36
N THR A 93 -3.67 7.91 -1.62
CA THR A 93 -4.71 7.88 -0.56
C THR A 93 -4.52 6.70 0.37
N TYR A 94 -4.20 5.54 -0.19
CA TYR A 94 -3.95 4.32 0.58
C TYR A 94 -2.61 4.37 1.29
N VAL A 95 -1.56 4.86 0.62
CA VAL A 95 -0.24 5.03 1.24
C VAL A 95 -0.34 5.94 2.46
N ALA A 96 -0.97 7.11 2.32
CA ALA A 96 -1.18 8.04 3.43
C ALA A 96 -2.02 7.46 4.58
N LYS A 97 -2.79 6.41 4.33
CA LYS A 97 -3.68 5.77 5.31
C LYS A 97 -3.02 4.61 6.04
N TYR A 98 -2.23 3.81 5.35
CA TYR A 98 -1.73 2.53 5.84
C TYR A 98 -0.22 2.51 6.12
N ALA A 99 0.56 3.40 5.50
CA ALA A 99 1.97 3.54 5.86
C ALA A 99 2.10 3.98 7.33
N GLY A 100 2.94 3.29 8.09
CA GLY A 100 3.11 3.46 9.53
C GLY A 100 2.01 2.82 10.40
N MET A 101 1.04 2.11 9.82
CA MET A 101 0.06 1.37 10.61
C MET A 101 0.74 0.23 11.36
N GLN A 102 0.46 0.10 12.66
CA GLN A 102 1.19 -0.82 13.54
C GLN A 102 0.27 -1.92 14.05
N PHE A 103 0.61 -3.17 13.73
CA PHE A 103 0.02 -4.38 14.29
C PHE A 103 0.83 -5.61 13.87
N GLU A 104 0.72 -6.70 14.62
CA GLU A 104 1.45 -7.95 14.33
C GLU A 104 0.89 -8.66 13.08
N PRO A 105 1.73 -9.32 12.26
CA PRO A 105 3.19 -9.44 12.41
C PRO A 105 3.97 -8.17 12.03
N ARG A 106 4.96 -7.82 12.84
CA ARG A 106 5.95 -6.77 12.55
C ARG A 106 7.37 -7.30 12.70
N GLY A 107 8.32 -6.70 12.00
CA GLY A 107 9.70 -7.17 12.08
C GLY A 107 10.61 -6.70 10.96
N PRO A 108 11.85 -7.20 10.94
CA PRO A 108 12.74 -7.02 9.81
C PRO A 108 12.10 -7.59 8.54
N VAL A 109 12.42 -6.97 7.40
CA VAL A 109 11.90 -7.35 6.10
C VAL A 109 13.05 -7.77 5.19
N SER A 110 12.81 -8.73 4.31
CA SER A 110 13.79 -9.14 3.29
C SER A 110 14.03 -8.08 2.20
N ASP A 111 13.16 -7.07 2.09
CA ASP A 111 13.29 -5.96 1.15
C ASP A 111 14.26 -4.90 1.70
N ALA A 112 15.41 -4.73 1.02
CA ALA A 112 16.45 -3.80 1.40
C ALA A 112 16.00 -2.33 1.41
N ASP A 113 15.02 -1.97 0.58
CA ASP A 113 14.52 -0.60 0.51
C ASP A 113 13.65 -0.26 1.73
N ILE A 114 13.07 -1.26 2.41
CA ILE A 114 12.16 -1.07 3.53
C ILE A 114 12.83 -1.38 4.87
N GLY A 115 13.58 -2.48 4.95
CA GLY A 115 14.37 -2.94 6.09
C GLY A 115 13.57 -3.42 7.31
N TYR A 116 12.54 -2.68 7.72
CA TYR A 116 11.66 -2.99 8.84
C TYR A 116 10.22 -2.53 8.55
N ALA A 117 9.25 -3.38 8.88
CA ALA A 117 7.83 -3.09 8.72
C ALA A 117 7.08 -3.23 10.05
N HIS A 118 6.13 -2.32 10.26
CA HIS A 118 5.29 -2.29 11.46
C HIS A 118 3.98 -3.10 11.32
N SER A 119 3.67 -3.53 10.09
CA SER A 119 2.58 -4.45 9.74
C SER A 119 2.69 -4.85 8.27
N PHE A 120 1.87 -5.82 7.83
CA PHE A 120 1.74 -6.17 6.42
C PHE A 120 1.28 -5.00 5.53
N PRO A 121 0.19 -4.26 5.86
CA PRO A 121 -0.18 -3.09 5.08
C PRO A 121 0.88 -2.00 5.07
N ASP A 122 1.57 -1.76 6.20
CA ASP A 122 2.68 -0.81 6.23
C ASP A 122 3.74 -1.16 5.19
N TYR A 123 4.24 -2.40 5.21
CA TYR A 123 5.20 -2.87 4.21
C TYR A 123 4.68 -2.70 2.77
N VAL A 124 3.50 -3.25 2.48
CA VAL A 124 2.96 -3.32 1.12
C VAL A 124 2.77 -1.90 0.57
N PHE A 125 2.18 -0.99 1.34
CA PHE A 125 1.94 0.37 0.85
C PHE A 125 3.22 1.20 0.75
N ARG A 126 4.24 0.95 1.57
CA ARG A 126 5.56 1.57 1.38
C ARG A 126 6.24 1.06 0.12
N ARG A 127 6.24 -0.26 -0.14
CA ARG A 127 6.77 -0.85 -1.37
C ARG A 127 6.06 -0.31 -2.61
N LEU A 128 4.73 -0.31 -2.60
CA LEU A 128 3.94 0.25 -3.71
C LEU A 128 4.20 1.75 -3.92
N ALA A 129 4.44 2.51 -2.85
CA ALA A 129 4.81 3.91 -2.99
C ALA A 129 6.15 4.06 -3.73
N LEU A 130 7.16 3.28 -3.36
CA LEU A 130 8.47 3.28 -4.02
C LEU A 130 8.38 2.89 -5.51
N ASP A 131 7.48 1.97 -5.86
CA ASP A 131 7.38 1.47 -7.24
C ASP A 131 6.49 2.31 -8.17
N TYR A 132 5.48 3.01 -7.63
CA TYR A 132 4.43 3.63 -8.43
C TYR A 132 4.22 5.13 -8.18
N LEU A 133 4.87 5.72 -7.19
CA LEU A 133 4.79 7.16 -6.92
C LEU A 133 6.12 7.86 -7.25
N ASP A 134 6.03 9.12 -7.62
CA ASP A 134 7.18 9.97 -7.86
C ASP A 134 7.86 10.37 -6.54
N ALA A 135 9.18 10.60 -6.59
CA ALA A 135 9.98 10.94 -5.42
C ALA A 135 9.45 12.15 -4.61
N PRO A 136 8.94 13.24 -5.24
CA PRO A 136 8.29 14.33 -4.52
C PRO A 136 7.07 13.88 -3.69
N THR A 137 6.26 12.98 -4.24
CA THR A 137 5.10 12.43 -3.52
C THR A 137 5.53 11.51 -2.39
N CYS A 138 6.49 10.62 -2.62
CA CYS A 138 7.07 9.78 -1.55
C CYS A 138 7.61 10.60 -0.39
N THR A 139 8.39 11.65 -0.69
CA THR A 139 8.94 12.58 0.31
C THR A 139 7.83 13.23 1.13
N ARG A 140 6.77 13.72 0.49
CA ARG A 140 5.62 14.34 1.15
C ARG A 140 4.85 13.37 2.06
N LEU A 141 4.87 12.09 1.73
CA LEU A 141 4.27 11.02 2.53
C LEU A 141 5.21 10.46 3.60
N GLY A 142 6.45 10.94 3.68
CA GLY A 142 7.46 10.42 4.61
C GLY A 142 7.97 9.03 4.22
N ILE A 143 7.81 8.63 2.96
CA ILE A 143 8.35 7.37 2.44
C ILE A 143 9.76 7.62 1.93
N VAL A 144 10.71 6.97 2.58
CA VAL A 144 12.12 6.90 2.17
C VAL A 144 12.45 5.44 1.89
N GLY A 145 13.03 5.20 0.71
CA GLY A 145 13.65 3.92 0.39
C GLY A 145 15.07 3.88 0.93
N GLY A 146 15.61 2.67 1.09
CA GLY A 146 17.04 2.46 1.25
C GLY A 146 17.85 2.99 0.06
N PRO A 147 19.18 3.09 0.17
CA PRO A 147 20.01 3.45 -0.97
C PRO A 147 19.82 2.41 -2.07
N THR A 148 19.24 2.84 -3.19
CA THR A 148 19.19 2.05 -4.42
C THR A 148 20.63 1.93 -4.92
N GLU A 149 21.25 0.76 -4.82
CA GLU A 149 22.49 0.50 -5.56
C GLU A 149 22.13 0.44 -7.05
N GLU A 150 22.60 1.43 -7.82
CA GLU A 150 22.52 1.49 -9.29
C GLU A 150 23.26 0.33 -9.97
#